data_AF-A0A7Y3GTK5-F1
#
_entry.id   AF-A0A7Y3GTK5-F1
#
_cell.length_a   1.000
_cell.length_b   1.000
_cell.length_c   1.000
_cell.angle_alpha   90.00
_cell.angle_beta   90.00
_cell.angle_gamma   90.00
#
_symmetry.space_group_name_H-M   'P 1'
#
loop_
_entity.id
_entity.type
_entity.pdbx_description
1 polymer ?
#
loop_
_entity_poly.entity_id
_entity_poly.type
_entity_poly.pdbx_seq_one_letter_code
_entity_poly.pdbx_strand_id
1 'polypeptide(L)'
;DEFTTGAIVSLGECDKGDWQSKRRNFPATLNEFHEYSVEWDNSDLVYRLDGKEVYRNEGEGDKYPEPMFAILNYAKITDSEMTGEWVMEVDWVKHEYRQE
;
A
#
# COMPACT_ATOMS: atom_id res chain seq x y z
N ASP A 1 7.82 -14.53 -2.96
CA ASP A 1 7.99 -13.07 -2.91
C ASP A 1 6.80 -12.43 -3.58
N GLU A 2 6.12 -11.54 -2.85
CA GLU A 2 4.95 -10.84 -3.36
C GLU A 2 4.88 -9.43 -2.75
N PHE A 3 4.48 -8.47 -3.57
CA PHE A 3 4.02 -7.17 -3.13
C PHE A 3 2.50 -7.21 -2.98
N THR A 4 2.00 -6.83 -1.82
CA THR A 4 0.57 -6.68 -1.56
C THR A 4 0.23 -5.20 -1.51
N THR A 5 -0.81 -4.79 -2.24
CA THR A 5 -1.40 -3.46 -2.12
C THR A 5 -2.91 -3.50 -2.05
N GLY A 6 -3.52 -2.46 -1.49
CA GLY A 6 -4.97 -2.32 -1.41
C GLY A 6 -5.43 -1.30 -0.41
N ALA A 7 -6.76 -1.23 -0.26
CA ALA A 7 -7.42 -0.40 0.73
C ALA A 7 -8.29 -1.27 1.64
N ILE A 8 -8.44 -0.86 2.90
CA ILE A 8 -9.40 -1.48 3.83
C ILE A 8 -10.72 -0.75 3.67
N VAL A 9 -11.76 -1.47 3.27
CA VAL A 9 -13.11 -0.92 3.16
C VAL A 9 -13.77 -0.92 4.53
N SER A 10 -14.15 0.26 5.02
CA SER A 10 -14.91 0.37 6.26
C SER A 10 -16.29 -0.26 6.10
N LEU A 11 -16.65 -1.18 6.99
CA LEU A 11 -18.00 -1.76 7.08
C LEU A 11 -18.89 -1.04 8.13
N GLY A 12 -18.43 0.09 8.68
CA GLY A 12 -19.17 0.88 9.67
C GLY A 12 -19.06 0.39 11.12
N GLU A 13 -18.32 -0.70 11.36
CA GLU A 13 -18.09 -1.27 12.69
C GLU A 13 -16.58 -1.41 12.99
N CYS A 14 -16.19 -1.23 14.25
CA CYS A 14 -14.81 -1.41 14.70
C CYS A 14 -14.35 -2.86 14.47
N ASP A 15 -13.11 -3.06 14.03
CA ASP A 15 -12.49 -4.37 13.77
C ASP A 15 -13.21 -5.23 12.71
N LYS A 16 -14.08 -4.64 11.90
CA LYS A 16 -14.82 -5.31 10.80
C LYS A 16 -14.43 -4.83 9.41
N GLY A 17 -13.35 -4.06 9.27
CA GLY A 17 -12.90 -3.60 7.95
C GLY A 17 -12.67 -4.76 6.97
N ASP A 18 -13.24 -4.65 5.77
CA ASP A 18 -12.97 -5.60 4.69
C ASP A 18 -11.62 -5.27 4.05
N TRP A 19 -10.61 -6.06 4.42
CA TRP A 19 -9.25 -5.93 3.95
C TRP A 19 -8.96 -6.81 2.72
N GLN A 20 -9.96 -7.52 2.17
CA GLN A 20 -9.75 -8.49 1.09
C GLN A 20 -10.25 -7.99 -0.26
N SER A 21 -11.44 -7.37 -0.33
CA SER A 21 -12.08 -7.06 -1.62
C SER A 21 -11.25 -6.16 -2.53
N LYS A 22 -10.54 -5.20 -1.92
CA LYS A 22 -9.69 -4.20 -2.58
C LYS A 22 -8.20 -4.49 -2.42
N ARG A 23 -7.82 -5.71 -2.03
CA ARG A 23 -6.42 -6.14 -1.92
C ARG A 23 -6.02 -6.96 -3.13
N ARG A 24 -4.82 -6.73 -3.67
CA ARG A 24 -4.22 -7.54 -4.74
C ARG A 24 -2.75 -7.83 -4.43
N ASN A 25 -2.31 -9.01 -4.86
CA ASN A 25 -0.93 -9.44 -4.75
C ASN A 25 -0.29 -9.42 -6.14
N PHE A 26 0.96 -8.97 -6.19
CA PHE A 26 1.74 -8.85 -7.41
C PHE A 26 3.09 -9.53 -7.19
N PRO A 27 3.63 -10.25 -8.20
CA PRO A 27 5.00 -10.73 -8.14
C PRO A 27 5.97 -9.56 -7.99
N ALA A 28 6.83 -9.60 -6.99
CA ALA A 28 7.93 -8.67 -6.74
C ALA A 28 9.01 -9.44 -5.99
N THR A 29 10.28 -9.15 -6.22
CA THR A 29 11.38 -9.71 -5.41
C THR A 29 11.44 -8.95 -4.08
N LEU A 30 11.90 -9.62 -3.01
CA LEU A 30 12.01 -9.00 -1.68
C LEU A 30 13.47 -8.70 -1.28
N ASN A 31 14.42 -8.97 -2.17
CA ASN A 31 15.86 -8.84 -1.94
C ASN A 31 16.53 -7.76 -2.82
N GLU A 32 15.73 -6.92 -3.47
CA GLU A 32 16.17 -5.82 -4.32
C GLU A 32 15.39 -4.55 -3.93
N PHE A 33 15.97 -3.37 -4.22
CA PHE A 33 15.24 -2.12 -4.09
C PHE A 33 14.18 -2.03 -5.19
N HIS A 34 12.97 -1.67 -4.77
CA HIS A 34 11.84 -1.41 -5.65
C HIS A 34 11.24 -0.04 -5.34
N GLU A 35 10.63 0.57 -6.34
CA GLU A 35 9.85 1.79 -6.16
C GLU A 35 8.36 1.45 -6.02
N TYR A 36 7.80 1.76 -4.85
CA TYR A 36 6.37 1.61 -4.58
C TYR A 36 5.71 2.98 -4.49
N SER A 37 4.61 3.20 -5.22
CA SER A 37 3.81 4.42 -5.08
C SER A 37 2.33 4.10 -4.89
N VAL A 38 1.68 4.95 -4.10
CA VAL A 38 0.22 5.11 -4.08
C VAL A 38 -0.08 6.55 -4.45
N GLU A 39 -0.87 6.72 -5.49
CA GLU A 39 -1.22 8.01 -6.06
C GLU A 39 -2.72 8.22 -5.92
N TRP A 40 -3.11 9.40 -5.45
CA TRP A 40 -4.48 9.86 -5.57
C TRP A 40 -4.62 10.55 -6.93
N ASP A 41 -5.26 9.86 -7.88
CA ASP A 41 -5.47 10.34 -9.24
C ASP A 41 -6.98 10.53 -9.50
N ASN A 42 -7.41 11.79 -9.49
CA ASN A 42 -8.83 12.19 -9.51
C ASN A 42 -9.61 11.56 -8.34
N SER A 43 -10.41 10.54 -8.61
CA SER A 43 -11.21 9.82 -7.61
C SER A 43 -10.60 8.48 -7.20
N ASP A 44 -9.49 8.08 -7.82
CA ASP A 44 -8.95 6.73 -7.70
C ASP A 44 -7.70 6.70 -6.81
N LEU A 45 -7.47 5.53 -6.20
CA LEU A 45 -6.16 5.17 -5.67
C LEU A 45 -5.44 4.28 -6.69
N VAL A 46 -4.31 4.76 -7.19
CA VAL A 46 -3.49 4.08 -8.20
C VAL A 46 -2.22 3.58 -7.53
N TYR A 47 -1.91 2.30 -7.71
CA TYR A 47 -0.74 1.68 -7.13
C TYR A 47 0.25 1.32 -8.21
N ARG A 48 1.51 1.69 -8.00
CA ARG A 48 2.59 1.34 -8.91
C ARG A 48 3.68 0.54 -8.23
N LEU A 49 4.28 -0.34 -9.03
CA LEU A 49 5.51 -1.04 -8.74
C LEU A 49 6.49 -0.72 -9.87
N ASP A 50 7.64 -0.14 -9.53
CA ASP A 50 8.68 0.26 -10.47
C ASP A 50 8.13 1.16 -11.60
N GLY A 51 7.31 2.15 -11.21
CA GLY A 51 6.65 3.10 -12.11
C GLY A 51 5.48 2.53 -12.94
N LYS A 52 5.28 1.21 -12.97
CA LYS A 52 4.19 0.56 -13.68
C LYS A 52 2.93 0.51 -12.83
N GLU A 53 1.80 1.00 -13.36
CA GLU A 53 0.49 0.77 -12.74
C GLU A 53 0.19 -0.72 -12.67
N VAL A 54 0.09 -1.24 -11.44
CA VAL A 54 -0.21 -2.65 -11.16
C VAL A 54 -1.65 -2.83 -10.69
N TYR A 55 -2.23 -1.80 -10.08
CA TYR A 55 -3.60 -1.85 -9.60
C TYR A 55 -4.24 -0.47 -9.49
N ARG A 56 -5.56 -0.43 -9.63
CA ARG A 56 -6.39 0.76 -9.48
C ARG A 56 -7.63 0.43 -8.68
N ASN A 57 -7.84 1.20 -7.62
CA ASN A 57 -9.04 1.20 -6.82
C ASN A 57 -9.92 2.36 -7.26
N GLU A 58 -10.83 2.08 -8.20
CA GLU A 58 -11.75 3.08 -8.75
C GLU A 58 -12.64 3.69 -7.67
N GLY A 59 -12.67 5.03 -7.60
CA GLY A 59 -13.52 5.81 -6.69
C GLY A 59 -13.16 5.74 -5.20
N GLU A 60 -12.08 5.06 -4.81
CA GLU A 60 -11.72 4.96 -3.39
C GLU A 60 -11.07 6.24 -2.85
N GLY A 61 -10.44 7.07 -3.69
CA GLY A 61 -9.83 8.34 -3.27
C GLY A 61 -10.87 9.26 -2.63
N ASP A 62 -12.04 9.38 -3.24
CA ASP A 62 -13.14 10.25 -2.76
C ASP A 62 -13.68 9.88 -1.36
N LYS A 63 -13.32 8.70 -0.83
CA LYS A 63 -13.76 8.24 0.49
C LYS A 63 -12.90 8.75 1.64
N TYR A 64 -11.80 9.46 1.35
CA TYR A 64 -10.90 10.01 2.36
C TYR A 64 -11.14 11.52 2.51
N PRO A 65 -11.97 11.97 3.48
CA PRO A 65 -12.33 13.39 3.61
C PRO A 65 -11.22 14.26 4.22
N GLU A 66 -10.12 13.66 4.69
CA GLU A 66 -9.05 14.32 5.43
C GLU A 66 -7.68 13.98 4.84
N PRO A 67 -6.67 14.86 5.00
CA PRO A 67 -5.30 14.56 4.59
C PRO A 67 -4.77 13.29 5.25
N MET A 68 -4.20 12.40 4.44
CA MET A 68 -3.56 11.18 4.94
C MET A 68 -2.16 11.49 5.50
N PHE A 69 -1.75 10.72 6.50
CA PHE A 69 -0.36 10.64 6.91
C PHE A 69 0.18 9.25 6.55
N ALA A 70 1.42 9.17 6.12
CA ALA A 70 2.05 7.91 5.76
C ALA A 70 2.73 7.28 6.97
N ILE A 71 2.52 5.99 7.16
CA ILE A 71 3.28 5.16 8.10
C ILE A 71 4.09 4.17 7.27
N LEU A 72 5.38 4.07 7.59
CA LEU A 72 6.23 2.97 7.17
C LEU A 72 6.61 2.18 8.40
N ASN A 73 6.26 0.90 8.44
CA ASN A 73 6.54 0.03 9.57
C ASN A 73 6.96 -1.37 9.13
N TYR A 74 7.56 -2.09 10.06
CA TYR A 74 7.87 -3.50 9.91
C TYR A 74 7.04 -4.29 10.92
N ALA A 75 6.07 -5.06 10.43
CA ALA A 75 5.07 -5.73 11.26
C ALA A 75 4.86 -7.18 10.84
N LYS A 76 4.56 -8.00 11.85
CA LYS A 76 4.22 -9.41 11.68
C LYS A 76 2.71 -9.57 11.56
N ILE A 77 2.26 -10.25 10.50
CA ILE A 77 0.83 -10.45 10.21
C ILE A 77 0.38 -11.88 10.57
N THR A 78 1.30 -12.82 10.70
CA THR A 78 1.01 -14.24 10.97
C THR A 78 1.67 -14.72 12.26
N ASP A 79 1.24 -15.87 12.77
CA ASP A 79 1.84 -16.48 13.96
C ASP A 79 3.17 -17.19 13.67
N SER A 80 3.54 -17.40 12.40
CA SER A 80 4.77 -18.11 12.00
C SER A 80 6.03 -17.45 12.54
N GLU A 81 6.98 -18.24 13.05
CA GLU A 81 8.23 -17.68 13.60
C GLU A 81 9.06 -16.96 12.53
N MET A 82 9.57 -15.77 12.87
CA MET A 82 10.59 -15.11 12.06
C MET A 82 11.94 -15.73 12.42
N THR A 83 12.58 -16.39 11.46
CA THR A 83 13.90 -17.01 11.65
C THR A 83 14.95 -16.21 10.89
N GLY A 84 16.16 -16.07 11.45
CA GLY A 84 17.24 -15.27 10.85
C GLY A 84 17.16 -13.77 11.15
N GLU A 85 17.97 -12.99 10.45
CA GLU A 85 17.99 -11.52 10.51
C GLU A 85 17.10 -10.94 9.42
N TRP A 86 16.32 -9.92 9.78
CA TRP A 86 15.42 -9.25 8.86
C TRP A 86 15.65 -7.74 8.96
N VAL A 87 15.87 -7.11 7.81
CA VAL A 87 16.10 -5.67 7.70
C VAL A 87 15.16 -5.12 6.63
N MET A 88 14.51 -4.00 6.94
CA MET A 88 13.84 -3.17 5.95
C MET A 88 14.74 -1.96 5.70
N GLU A 89 15.28 -1.87 4.49
CA GLU A 89 16.06 -0.71 4.04
C GLU A 89 15.17 0.17 3.18
N VAL A 90 15.17 1.47 3.47
CA VAL A 90 14.45 2.48 2.68
C VAL A 90 15.43 3.56 2.32
N ASP A 91 15.77 3.62 1.04
CA ASP A 91 16.72 4.61 0.52
C ASP A 91 16.12 6.02 0.56
N TRP A 92 14.83 6.16 0.21
CA TRP A 92 14.13 7.43 0.26
C TRP A 92 12.62 7.27 0.41
N VAL A 93 11.97 8.33 0.90
CA VAL A 93 10.51 8.50 0.88
C VAL A 93 10.21 9.88 0.31
N LYS A 94 9.27 9.94 -0.64
CA LYS A 94 8.83 11.18 -1.25
C LYS A 94 7.31 11.31 -1.08
N HIS A 95 6.88 12.46 -0.59
CA HIS A 95 5.48 12.86 -0.58
C HIS A 95 5.36 14.11 -1.43
N GLU A 96 4.50 14.05 -2.44
CA GLU A 96 4.28 15.14 -3.38
C GLU A 96 2.80 15.30 -3.69
N TYR A 97 2.46 16.49 -4.16
CA TYR A 97 1.13 16.82 -4.66
C TYR A 97 1.29 17.40 -6.06
N ARG A 98 0.27 17.23 -6.90
CA ARG A 98 0.26 17.81 -8.24
C ARG A 98 0.21 19.33 -8.12
N GLN A 99 1.22 20.02 -8.66
CA GLN A 99 1.16 21.47 -8.86
C GLN A 99 0.38 21.76 -10.14
N GLU A 100 -0.54 22.72 -10.08
CA GLU A 100 -1.28 23.23 -11.25
C GLU A 100 -0.39 24.05 -12.19
#